data_AF-A0A2N9XSY6-F1
#
_entry.id   AF-A0A2N9XSY6-F1
#
_cell.length_a   1.000
_cell.length_b   1.000
_cell.length_c   1.000
_cell.angle_alpha   90.00
_cell.angle_beta   90.00
_cell.angle_gamma   90.00
#
_symmetry.space_group_name_H-M   'P 1'
#
loop_
_entity.id
_entity.type
_entity.pdbx_description
1 polymer ?
#
loop_
_entity_poly.entity_id
_entity_poly.type
_entity_poly.pdbx_seq_one_letter_code
_entity_poly.pdbx_strand_id
1 'polypeptide(L)'
;MSQFLLVPTGAQTGLTAVGLGIAQAFVQAGHVPLYFKPVVADVAADNTSALVQTVLQQNLPAPQSLASLDERVYQGQADDVVEEFVAAFYQMAEAKHDVVVVEGAVPEAGRTYLPAQNVKIAAALNARVILVAAVAEQTPAAVAAQLQLAMHDYAYGHTEISGFILTADAQYAPAAGFAAEVQAALAAHGKKLECIGVVTALSAGVDVAQAQDIAKAVAAQLNAELLCGEMAKPVAEHLAPAAFRYQMMARARAANKRIVLPEGNEPRTIAAAAICENKGIARCVLLAKKAEVEEVAQAKGITLPATLEIVDPDSIRERYIAPMVELRKSKGLTPEQAAEQLQDTVVLGTMMLATGDVDGLVSGAVHTTANTIRPALQLIKTAPGASLVSSVFFMLMPDQVLVYGDCAVNPNPTAEQLADIAIQSADSAKAFGIEPKVAMISYSTGSSGSGADVETVTAATKLAQQKRPDLHIDGPLQYDAASVPSVGKQKAPDSKVAGQATVFVFPDLNTGNTTYKAVQRSAHVLSVGPMLQGLNKPVNDLSRGALIEDIVYTVALTAIQAVQMS
;
A
#
# COMPACT_ATOMS: atom_id res chain seq x y z
N MET A 1 -1.33 -8.23 -14.65
CA MET A 1 -1.67 -7.38 -15.80
C MET A 1 -0.54 -6.38 -15.95
N SER A 2 -0.01 -6.20 -17.16
CA SER A 2 1.07 -5.22 -17.39
C SER A 2 0.47 -3.83 -17.58
N GLN A 3 1.09 -2.82 -16.99
CA GLN A 3 0.55 -1.47 -16.93
C GLN A 3 1.61 -0.49 -17.41
N PHE A 4 1.25 0.42 -18.30
CA PHE A 4 2.15 1.43 -18.87
C PHE A 4 1.63 2.82 -18.58
N LEU A 5 2.39 3.63 -17.83
CA LEU A 5 2.15 5.06 -17.66
C LEU A 5 2.92 5.84 -18.73
N LEU A 6 2.20 6.63 -19.50
CA LEU A 6 2.76 7.56 -20.47
C LEU A 6 3.07 8.88 -19.78
N VAL A 7 4.36 9.18 -19.69
CA VAL A 7 4.84 10.36 -18.97
C VAL A 7 5.39 11.37 -19.97
N PRO A 8 4.71 12.50 -20.17
CA PRO A 8 5.21 13.56 -21.03
C PRO A 8 6.40 14.26 -20.37
N THR A 9 7.48 14.49 -21.12
CA THR A 9 8.64 15.24 -20.61
C THR A 9 8.47 16.75 -20.71
N GLY A 10 7.43 17.24 -21.38
CA GLY A 10 7.12 18.65 -21.56
C GLY A 10 5.71 18.86 -22.13
N ALA A 11 5.40 20.10 -22.52
CA ALA A 11 4.14 20.43 -23.17
C ALA A 11 4.09 19.92 -24.62
N GLN A 12 2.88 19.85 -25.19
CA GLN A 12 2.63 19.57 -26.62
C GLN A 12 3.15 18.23 -27.15
N THR A 13 3.24 17.21 -26.31
CA THR A 13 3.64 15.85 -26.70
C THR A 13 2.57 15.06 -27.45
N GLY A 14 1.36 15.61 -27.63
CA GLY A 14 0.23 14.87 -28.22
C GLY A 14 -0.13 13.60 -27.43
N LEU A 15 0.03 13.64 -26.11
CA LEU A 15 0.01 12.46 -25.22
C LEU A 15 -1.23 11.57 -25.42
N THR A 16 -2.42 12.14 -25.51
CA THR A 16 -3.67 11.38 -25.73
C THR A 16 -3.65 10.63 -27.08
N ALA A 17 -3.13 11.23 -28.15
CA ALA A 17 -3.01 10.56 -29.45
C ALA A 17 -1.99 9.40 -29.40
N VAL A 18 -0.86 9.62 -28.72
CA VAL A 18 0.14 8.56 -28.47
C VAL A 18 -0.47 7.42 -27.66
N GLY A 19 -1.22 7.73 -26.60
CA GLY A 19 -1.87 6.72 -25.78
C GLY A 19 -2.88 5.89 -26.54
N LEU A 20 -3.76 6.53 -27.31
CA LEU A 20 -4.72 5.82 -28.17
C LEU A 20 -4.00 4.95 -29.22
N GLY A 21 -2.89 5.43 -29.77
CA GLY A 21 -2.04 4.67 -30.68
C GLY A 21 -1.41 3.43 -30.04
N ILE A 22 -0.91 3.53 -28.81
CA ILE A 22 -0.39 2.38 -28.06
C ILE A 22 -1.49 1.37 -27.79
N ALA A 23 -2.65 1.82 -27.31
CA ALA A 23 -3.79 0.93 -27.08
C ALA A 23 -4.19 0.23 -28.40
N GLN A 24 -4.24 0.97 -29.51
CA GLN A 24 -4.54 0.41 -30.82
C GLN A 24 -3.46 -0.58 -31.31
N ALA A 25 -2.19 -0.35 -31.02
CA ALA A 25 -1.10 -1.28 -31.31
C ALA A 25 -1.26 -2.59 -30.52
N PHE A 26 -1.66 -2.52 -29.25
CA PHE A 26 -2.00 -3.70 -28.45
C PHE A 26 -3.20 -4.46 -29.02
N VAL A 27 -4.26 -3.76 -29.44
CA VAL A 27 -5.42 -4.39 -30.12
C VAL A 27 -4.97 -5.12 -31.39
N GLN A 28 -4.11 -4.53 -32.20
CA GLN A 28 -3.58 -5.16 -33.42
C GLN A 28 -2.70 -6.38 -33.13
N ALA A 29 -2.02 -6.39 -31.98
CA ALA A 29 -1.24 -7.51 -31.48
C ALA A 29 -2.11 -8.60 -30.79
N GLY A 30 -3.43 -8.41 -30.70
CA GLY A 30 -4.36 -9.39 -30.12
C GLY A 30 -4.62 -9.24 -28.62
N HIS A 31 -4.20 -8.13 -28.02
CA HIS A 31 -4.44 -7.79 -26.62
C HIS A 31 -5.71 -6.97 -26.43
N VAL A 32 -6.22 -6.93 -25.20
CA VAL A 32 -7.42 -6.21 -24.80
C VAL A 32 -7.02 -5.08 -23.83
N PRO A 33 -6.57 -3.92 -24.34
CA PRO A 33 -6.09 -2.85 -23.48
C PRO A 33 -7.22 -2.26 -22.64
N LEU A 34 -6.90 -1.78 -21.45
CA LEU A 34 -7.70 -0.84 -20.66
C LEU A 34 -7.05 0.55 -20.76
N TYR A 35 -7.81 1.58 -21.10
CA TYR A 35 -7.31 2.96 -21.09
C TYR A 35 -7.72 3.68 -19.81
N PHE A 36 -6.82 4.48 -19.22
CA PHE A 36 -7.11 5.25 -18.01
C PHE A 36 -6.44 6.63 -18.08
N LYS A 37 -7.22 7.70 -17.87
CA LYS A 37 -6.71 9.08 -17.77
C LYS A 37 -7.21 9.71 -16.47
N PRO A 38 -6.40 9.69 -15.39
CA PRO A 38 -6.83 10.19 -14.08
C PRO A 38 -6.92 11.72 -13.99
N VAL A 39 -6.12 12.45 -14.77
CA VAL A 39 -5.97 13.91 -14.66
C VAL A 39 -6.19 14.59 -16.00
N VAL A 40 -6.97 15.67 -15.99
CA VAL A 40 -7.23 16.54 -17.15
C VAL A 40 -7.03 18.00 -16.77
N ALA A 41 -6.69 18.84 -17.75
CA ALA A 41 -6.55 20.28 -17.52
C ALA A 41 -7.90 20.92 -17.13
N ASP A 42 -8.92 20.67 -17.94
CA ASP A 42 -10.30 21.11 -17.72
C ASP A 42 -11.26 19.98 -18.14
N VAL A 43 -12.16 19.59 -17.24
CA VAL A 43 -13.14 18.52 -17.47
C VAL A 43 -14.14 18.90 -18.56
N ALA A 44 -14.48 20.18 -18.70
CA ALA A 44 -15.46 20.63 -19.69
C ALA A 44 -14.89 20.63 -21.13
N ALA A 45 -13.58 20.83 -21.26
CA ALA A 45 -12.88 20.87 -22.55
C ALA A 45 -12.26 19.52 -22.95
N ASP A 46 -12.15 18.56 -22.02
CA ASP A 46 -11.57 17.25 -22.30
C ASP A 46 -12.56 16.35 -23.07
N ASN A 47 -12.12 15.83 -24.21
CA ASN A 47 -12.88 14.90 -25.03
C ASN A 47 -12.37 13.45 -24.94
N THR A 48 -11.45 13.14 -24.01
CA THR A 48 -10.76 11.84 -23.96
C THR A 48 -11.74 10.69 -23.76
N SER A 49 -12.75 10.87 -22.93
CA SER A 49 -13.79 9.85 -22.72
C SER A 49 -14.52 9.48 -24.02
N ALA A 50 -14.83 10.48 -24.87
CA ALA A 50 -15.46 10.25 -26.17
C ALA A 50 -14.49 9.58 -27.16
N LEU A 51 -13.22 9.98 -27.14
CA LEU A 51 -12.16 9.37 -27.96
C LEU A 51 -11.97 7.89 -27.61
N VAL A 52 -11.82 7.57 -26.33
CA VAL A 52 -11.64 6.20 -25.84
C VAL A 52 -12.87 5.35 -26.09
N GLN A 53 -14.08 5.89 -25.91
CA GLN A 53 -15.30 5.18 -26.27
C GLN A 53 -15.36 4.86 -27.78
N THR A 54 -14.88 5.77 -28.63
CA THR A 54 -14.87 5.57 -30.08
C THR A 54 -13.83 4.52 -30.51
N VAL A 55 -12.61 4.58 -29.94
CA VAL A 55 -11.49 3.73 -30.36
C VAL A 55 -11.51 2.35 -29.69
N LEU A 56 -11.89 2.29 -28.41
CA LEU A 56 -11.77 1.08 -27.58
C LEU A 56 -13.10 0.58 -27.04
N GLN A 57 -14.22 1.29 -27.27
CA GLN A 57 -15.55 0.96 -26.71
C GLN A 57 -15.54 0.87 -25.18
N GLN A 58 -14.79 1.77 -24.53
CA GLN A 58 -14.61 1.82 -23.09
C GLN A 58 -15.14 3.12 -22.50
N ASN A 59 -15.85 2.99 -21.38
CA ASN A 59 -16.25 4.12 -20.55
C ASN A 59 -15.15 4.42 -19.53
N LEU A 60 -14.69 5.67 -19.50
CA LEU A 60 -13.75 6.13 -18.48
C LEU A 60 -14.49 6.66 -17.24
N PRO A 61 -13.92 6.47 -16.04
CA PRO A 61 -14.36 7.19 -14.84
C PRO A 61 -14.11 8.69 -15.03
N ALA A 62 -14.84 9.50 -14.26
CA ALA A 62 -14.65 10.94 -14.28
C ALA A 62 -13.21 11.30 -13.87
N PRO A 63 -12.47 12.06 -14.69
CA PRO A 63 -11.12 12.49 -14.34
C PRO A 63 -11.15 13.63 -13.31
N GLN A 64 -10.03 13.85 -12.63
CA GLN A 64 -9.83 15.04 -11.81
C GLN A 64 -9.29 16.19 -12.65
N SER A 65 -9.80 17.41 -12.40
CA SER A 65 -9.25 18.62 -12.99
C SER A 65 -7.97 19.04 -12.29
N LEU A 66 -7.07 19.73 -13.01
CA LEU A 66 -5.88 20.32 -12.39
C LEU A 66 -6.23 21.33 -11.29
N ALA A 67 -7.34 22.08 -11.43
CA ALA A 67 -7.78 23.02 -10.39
C ALA A 67 -8.17 22.32 -9.07
N SER A 68 -8.87 21.17 -9.16
CA SER A 68 -9.19 20.36 -7.98
C SER A 68 -7.92 19.74 -7.39
N LEU A 69 -6.98 19.33 -8.23
CA LEU A 69 -5.71 18.78 -7.80
C LEU A 69 -4.86 19.83 -7.08
N ASP A 70 -4.80 21.07 -7.58
CA ASP A 70 -4.11 22.20 -6.94
C ASP A 70 -4.61 22.42 -5.50
N GLU A 71 -5.93 22.48 -5.32
CA GLU A 71 -6.55 22.70 -4.01
C GLU A 71 -6.21 21.58 -3.02
N ARG A 72 -6.27 20.33 -3.47
CA ARG A 72 -5.94 19.18 -2.63
C ARG A 72 -4.47 19.08 -2.28
N VAL A 73 -3.60 19.37 -3.24
CA VAL A 73 -2.15 19.45 -2.98
C VAL A 73 -1.86 20.55 -1.96
N TYR A 74 -2.50 21.72 -2.08
CA TYR A 74 -2.39 22.80 -1.10
C TYR A 74 -2.85 22.39 0.31
N GLN A 75 -3.88 21.56 0.40
CA GLN A 75 -4.38 21.01 1.68
C GLN A 75 -3.55 19.84 2.22
N GLY A 76 -2.46 19.44 1.54
CA GLY A 76 -1.62 18.31 1.94
C GLY A 76 -2.22 16.93 1.64
N GLN A 77 -3.24 16.87 0.79
CA GLN A 77 -4.02 15.66 0.49
C GLN A 77 -3.56 14.93 -0.78
N ALA A 78 -2.30 15.13 -1.19
CA ALA A 78 -1.78 14.55 -2.43
C ALA A 78 -1.82 13.01 -2.44
N ASP A 79 -1.68 12.36 -1.28
CA ASP A 79 -1.67 10.90 -1.20
C ASP A 79 -3.07 10.30 -1.25
N ASP A 80 -4.12 10.95 -0.73
CA ASP A 80 -5.49 10.47 -0.90
C ASP A 80 -6.00 10.70 -2.33
N VAL A 81 -5.48 11.69 -3.08
CA VAL A 81 -5.72 11.78 -4.53
C VAL A 81 -5.23 10.52 -5.25
N VAL A 82 -4.01 10.08 -4.93
CA VAL A 82 -3.43 8.88 -5.55
C VAL A 82 -4.25 7.64 -5.18
N GLU A 83 -4.73 7.56 -3.94
CA GLU A 83 -5.62 6.47 -3.52
C GLU A 83 -6.96 6.48 -4.28
N GLU A 84 -7.53 7.65 -4.57
CA GLU A 84 -8.73 7.77 -5.41
C GLU A 84 -8.48 7.32 -6.85
N PHE A 85 -7.31 7.64 -7.42
CA PHE A 85 -6.93 7.14 -8.75
C PHE A 85 -6.80 5.62 -8.76
N VAL A 86 -6.19 5.05 -7.73
CA VAL A 86 -6.11 3.60 -7.53
C VAL A 86 -7.51 3.00 -7.41
N ALA A 87 -8.39 3.62 -6.62
CA ALA A 87 -9.78 3.16 -6.46
C ALA A 87 -10.54 3.15 -7.79
N ALA A 88 -10.47 4.24 -8.56
CA ALA A 88 -11.08 4.35 -9.87
C ALA A 88 -10.52 3.30 -10.84
N PHE A 89 -9.20 3.10 -10.83
CA PHE A 89 -8.54 2.08 -11.64
C PHE A 89 -9.04 0.66 -11.32
N TYR A 90 -9.07 0.27 -10.04
CA TYR A 90 -9.52 -1.07 -9.64
C TYR A 90 -11.01 -1.32 -9.91
N GLN A 91 -11.84 -0.27 -9.98
CA GLN A 91 -13.24 -0.42 -10.39
C GLN A 91 -13.38 -0.73 -11.88
N MET A 92 -12.43 -0.30 -12.72
CA MET A 92 -12.41 -0.59 -14.15
C MET A 92 -11.68 -1.88 -14.51
N ALA A 93 -10.69 -2.28 -13.70
CA ALA A 93 -9.79 -3.39 -13.97
C ALA A 93 -10.52 -4.74 -13.88
N GLU A 94 -11.29 -5.06 -14.92
CA GLU A 94 -11.97 -6.34 -15.10
C GLU A 94 -11.01 -7.42 -15.61
N ALA A 95 -11.30 -8.68 -15.30
CA ALA A 95 -10.49 -9.83 -15.70
C ALA A 95 -10.31 -10.03 -17.22
N LYS A 96 -11.06 -9.30 -18.06
CA LYS A 96 -10.97 -9.37 -19.53
C LYS A 96 -9.80 -8.58 -20.12
N HIS A 97 -9.23 -7.64 -19.37
CA HIS A 97 -8.11 -6.82 -19.82
C HIS A 97 -6.78 -7.50 -19.50
N ASP A 98 -5.80 -7.44 -20.39
CA ASP A 98 -4.47 -8.03 -20.21
C ASP A 98 -3.34 -6.99 -20.18
N VAL A 99 -3.61 -5.77 -20.64
CA VAL A 99 -2.69 -4.61 -20.60
C VAL A 99 -3.43 -3.33 -20.26
N VAL A 100 -2.76 -2.39 -19.57
CA VAL A 100 -3.30 -1.06 -19.23
C VAL A 100 -2.42 0.02 -19.82
N VAL A 101 -3.05 1.04 -20.42
CA VAL A 101 -2.43 2.27 -20.87
C VAL A 101 -2.96 3.42 -20.01
N VAL A 102 -2.09 4.01 -19.20
CA VAL A 102 -2.39 5.13 -18.31
C VAL A 102 -1.77 6.40 -18.87
N GLU A 103 -2.54 7.48 -18.93
CA GLU A 103 -2.05 8.79 -19.34
C GLU A 103 -1.63 9.62 -18.11
N GLY A 104 -0.35 10.02 -18.07
CA GLY A 104 0.17 10.88 -17.01
C GLY A 104 -0.30 12.33 -17.15
N ALA A 105 -0.23 13.09 -16.06
CA ALA A 105 -0.51 14.51 -16.07
C ALA A 105 0.56 15.28 -16.88
N VAL A 106 0.11 16.16 -17.78
CA VAL A 106 0.99 16.96 -18.63
C VAL A 106 1.59 18.14 -17.84
N PRO A 107 2.92 18.33 -17.83
CA PRO A 107 3.55 19.49 -17.22
C PRO A 107 3.00 20.81 -17.76
N GLU A 108 2.72 21.74 -16.85
CA GLU A 108 2.22 23.07 -17.17
C GLU A 108 3.02 24.13 -16.41
N ALA A 109 3.23 25.29 -17.04
CA ALA A 109 3.92 26.41 -16.42
C ALA A 109 3.22 26.81 -15.11
N GLY A 110 3.97 26.88 -14.02
CA GLY A 110 3.44 27.22 -12.69
C GLY A 110 2.99 26.02 -11.84
N ARG A 111 2.86 24.81 -12.41
CA ARG A 111 2.49 23.59 -11.68
C ARG A 111 3.65 22.60 -11.59
N THR A 112 4.63 22.91 -10.74
CA THR A 112 5.88 22.14 -10.62
C THR A 112 5.71 20.77 -9.93
N TYR A 113 4.56 20.49 -9.33
CA TYR A 113 4.31 19.23 -8.62
C TYR A 113 3.87 18.07 -9.53
N LEU A 114 3.49 18.34 -10.79
CA LEU A 114 2.93 17.32 -11.70
C LEU A 114 3.90 16.19 -12.05
N PRO A 115 5.22 16.42 -12.29
CA PRO A 115 6.17 15.32 -12.48
C PRO A 115 6.24 14.38 -11.26
N ALA A 116 6.29 14.93 -10.05
CA ALA A 116 6.28 14.15 -8.82
C ALA A 116 4.96 13.37 -8.65
N GLN A 117 3.83 13.95 -9.08
CA GLN A 117 2.55 13.26 -9.08
C GLN A 117 2.54 12.07 -10.06
N ASN A 118 3.14 12.19 -11.24
CA ASN A 118 3.28 11.07 -12.18
C ASN A 118 4.13 9.94 -11.59
N VAL A 119 5.21 10.26 -10.86
CA VAL A 119 6.00 9.25 -10.13
C VAL A 119 5.11 8.50 -9.12
N LYS A 120 4.30 9.22 -8.33
CA LYS A 120 3.37 8.61 -7.38
C LYS A 120 2.32 7.73 -8.05
N ILE A 121 1.75 8.17 -9.18
CA ILE A 121 0.77 7.38 -9.96
C ILE A 121 1.42 6.10 -10.51
N ALA A 122 2.63 6.21 -11.08
CA ALA A 122 3.35 5.06 -11.61
C ALA A 122 3.61 4.01 -10.53
N ALA A 123 4.12 4.44 -9.37
CA ALA A 123 4.34 3.57 -8.23
C ALA A 123 3.04 2.95 -7.72
N ALA A 124 1.99 3.77 -7.53
CA ALA A 124 0.71 3.32 -6.98
C ALA A 124 -0.01 2.27 -7.84
N LEU A 125 0.13 2.37 -9.16
CA LEU A 125 -0.42 1.41 -10.11
C LEU A 125 0.56 0.28 -10.44
N ASN A 126 1.81 0.32 -9.95
CA ASN A 126 2.87 -0.59 -10.38
C ASN A 126 3.03 -0.58 -11.92
N ALA A 127 2.98 0.62 -12.50
CA ALA A 127 3.03 0.84 -13.94
C ALA A 127 4.45 1.12 -14.41
N ARG A 128 4.87 0.47 -15.49
CA ARG A 128 6.08 0.80 -16.23
C ARG A 128 5.93 2.15 -16.92
N VAL A 129 7.01 2.91 -17.01
CA VAL A 129 6.97 4.25 -17.60
C VAL A 129 7.45 4.21 -19.05
N ILE A 130 6.68 4.84 -19.93
CA ILE A 130 7.12 5.19 -21.27
C ILE A 130 7.18 6.72 -21.33
N LEU A 131 8.38 7.24 -21.55
CA LEU A 131 8.60 8.69 -21.65
C LEU A 131 8.15 9.18 -23.03
N VAL A 132 7.41 10.26 -23.10
CA VAL A 132 6.97 10.87 -24.36
C VAL A 132 7.58 12.26 -24.48
N ALA A 133 8.43 12.46 -25.47
CA ALA A 133 9.15 13.71 -25.68
C ALA A 133 8.79 14.35 -27.01
N ALA A 134 8.54 15.66 -27.00
CA ALA A 134 8.34 16.45 -28.21
C ALA A 134 9.69 16.86 -28.79
N VAL A 135 9.91 16.61 -30.09
CA VAL A 135 11.12 17.00 -30.81
C VAL A 135 11.14 18.52 -30.98
N ALA A 136 10.08 19.10 -31.54
CA ALA A 136 9.99 20.53 -31.87
C ALA A 136 11.28 21.03 -32.57
N GLU A 137 11.84 22.17 -32.15
CA GLU A 137 13.11 22.72 -32.68
C GLU A 137 14.36 22.21 -31.94
N GLN A 138 14.24 21.15 -31.15
CA GLN A 138 15.32 20.68 -30.28
C GLN A 138 16.33 19.78 -31.02
N THR A 139 17.59 19.84 -30.57
CA THR A 139 18.63 18.91 -31.04
C THR A 139 18.48 17.53 -30.36
N PRO A 140 19.02 16.45 -30.94
CA PRO A 140 19.04 15.12 -30.30
C PRO A 140 19.63 15.14 -28.89
N ALA A 141 20.71 15.92 -28.69
CA ALA A 141 21.34 16.05 -27.38
C ALA A 141 20.44 16.73 -26.34
N ALA A 142 19.66 17.74 -26.75
CA ALA A 142 18.72 18.42 -25.86
C ALA A 142 17.56 17.50 -25.45
N VAL A 143 16.98 16.76 -26.40
CA VAL A 143 15.94 15.76 -26.12
C VAL A 143 16.48 14.65 -25.21
N ALA A 144 17.70 14.16 -25.47
CA ALA A 144 18.35 13.17 -24.62
C ALA A 144 18.56 13.69 -23.19
N ALA A 145 19.00 14.94 -22.99
CA ALA A 145 19.15 15.54 -21.67
C ALA A 145 17.80 15.65 -20.93
N GLN A 146 16.73 16.01 -21.64
CA GLN A 146 15.37 16.08 -21.08
C GLN A 146 14.89 14.69 -20.64
N LEU A 147 15.09 13.67 -21.47
CA LEU A 147 14.80 12.28 -21.13
C LEU A 147 15.63 11.82 -19.92
N GLN A 148 16.93 12.15 -19.85
CA GLN A 148 17.78 11.81 -18.71
C GLN A 148 17.29 12.39 -17.39
N LEU A 149 16.83 13.64 -17.42
CA LEU A 149 16.25 14.31 -16.25
C LEU A 149 14.97 13.62 -15.82
N ALA A 150 14.04 13.37 -16.75
CA ALA A 150 12.82 12.63 -16.46
C ALA A 150 13.13 11.23 -15.90
N MET A 151 14.11 10.51 -16.46
CA MET A 151 14.54 9.21 -15.95
C MET A 151 15.10 9.28 -14.51
N HIS A 152 15.66 10.41 -14.09
CA HIS A 152 16.18 10.57 -12.74
C HIS A 152 15.05 10.62 -11.70
N ASP A 153 13.91 11.24 -12.04
CA ASP A 153 12.74 11.33 -11.15
C ASP A 153 12.17 9.95 -10.79
N TYR A 154 12.34 8.96 -11.66
CA TYR A 154 11.90 7.57 -11.43
C TYR A 154 13.01 6.64 -10.93
N ALA A 155 14.26 7.10 -10.82
CA ALA A 155 15.38 6.25 -10.45
C ALA A 155 15.31 5.70 -9.01
N TYR A 156 14.56 6.38 -8.15
CA TYR A 156 14.37 6.03 -6.73
C TYR A 156 13.02 5.38 -6.45
N GLY A 157 12.11 5.34 -7.43
CA GLY A 157 10.87 4.58 -7.32
C GLY A 157 11.09 3.13 -7.76
N HIS A 158 10.28 2.19 -7.26
CA HIS A 158 10.19 0.83 -7.81
C HIS A 158 9.47 0.80 -9.17
N THR A 159 9.82 1.74 -10.06
CA THR A 159 9.19 1.94 -11.35
C THR A 159 10.22 1.73 -12.45
N GLU A 160 9.95 0.79 -13.34
CA GLU A 160 10.80 0.53 -14.50
C GLU A 160 10.45 1.47 -15.65
N ILE A 161 11.46 1.95 -16.38
CA ILE A 161 11.26 2.72 -17.61
C ILE A 161 11.46 1.78 -18.80
N SER A 162 10.40 1.56 -19.57
CA SER A 162 10.38 0.61 -20.69
C SER A 162 10.91 1.18 -21.99
N GLY A 163 10.89 2.49 -22.17
CA GLY A 163 11.33 3.12 -23.39
C GLY A 163 10.93 4.58 -23.48
N PHE A 164 11.16 5.17 -24.65
CA PHE A 164 10.64 6.49 -24.97
C PHE A 164 10.01 6.54 -26.36
N ILE A 165 9.10 7.50 -26.55
CA ILE A 165 8.48 7.84 -27.83
C ILE A 165 8.82 9.29 -28.14
N LEU A 166 9.26 9.54 -29.37
CA LEU A 166 9.44 10.89 -29.89
C LEU A 166 8.19 11.31 -30.63
N THR A 167 7.79 12.56 -30.44
CA THR A 167 6.61 13.14 -31.07
C THR A 167 7.00 14.40 -31.81
N ALA A 168 6.45 14.58 -33.00
CA ALA A 168 6.73 15.73 -33.84
C ALA A 168 5.47 16.19 -34.58
N ASP A 169 5.25 17.50 -34.58
CA ASP A 169 4.34 18.15 -35.51
C ASP A 169 4.85 17.94 -36.95
N ALA A 170 3.95 17.94 -37.92
CA ALA A 170 4.25 17.94 -39.35
C ALA A 170 5.29 19.00 -39.75
N GLN A 171 5.34 20.14 -39.05
CA GLN A 171 6.31 21.20 -39.29
C GLN A 171 7.74 20.85 -38.85
N TYR A 172 7.89 19.94 -37.88
CA TYR A 172 9.16 19.63 -37.22
C TYR A 172 9.51 18.14 -37.31
N ALA A 173 9.20 17.51 -38.45
CA ALA A 173 9.53 16.11 -38.67
C ALA A 173 11.05 15.88 -38.50
N PRO A 174 11.47 14.98 -37.59
CA PRO A 174 12.89 14.77 -37.33
C PRO A 174 13.60 14.16 -38.54
N ALA A 175 14.87 14.51 -38.71
CA ALA A 175 15.71 13.91 -39.75
C ALA A 175 15.88 12.40 -39.54
N ALA A 176 16.15 11.67 -40.63
CA ALA A 176 16.51 10.25 -40.54
C ALA A 176 17.72 10.05 -39.62
N GLY A 177 17.60 9.17 -38.63
CA GLY A 177 18.66 8.91 -37.64
C GLY A 177 18.55 9.71 -36.34
N PHE A 178 17.65 10.69 -36.23
CA PHE A 178 17.46 11.50 -35.01
C PHE A 178 17.26 10.64 -33.76
N ALA A 179 16.38 9.64 -33.82
CA ALA A 179 16.12 8.73 -32.71
C ALA A 179 17.38 7.93 -32.30
N ALA A 180 18.17 7.48 -33.28
CA ALA A 180 19.42 6.75 -33.01
C ALA A 180 20.47 7.65 -32.34
N GLU A 181 20.54 8.93 -32.72
CA GLU A 181 21.41 9.92 -32.06
C GLU A 181 20.97 10.20 -30.62
N VAL A 182 19.66 10.30 -30.35
CA VAL A 182 19.13 10.40 -28.98
C VAL A 182 19.53 9.17 -28.17
N GLN A 183 19.33 7.96 -28.70
CA GLN A 183 19.71 6.71 -28.03
C GLN A 183 21.23 6.64 -27.75
N ALA A 184 22.07 7.07 -28.70
CA ALA A 184 23.51 7.13 -28.52
C ALA A 184 23.92 8.10 -27.40
N ALA A 185 23.28 9.27 -27.32
CA ALA A 185 23.52 10.26 -26.27
C ALA A 185 23.10 9.75 -24.88
N LEU A 186 22.00 9.00 -24.78
CA LEU A 186 21.58 8.30 -23.56
C LEU A 186 22.59 7.22 -23.14
N ALA A 187 23.02 6.39 -24.09
CA ALA A 187 23.95 5.29 -23.85
C ALA A 187 25.33 5.76 -23.37
N ALA A 188 25.81 6.91 -23.85
CA ALA A 188 27.06 7.54 -23.41
C ALA A 188 27.07 7.85 -21.89
N HIS A 189 25.90 7.98 -21.28
CA HIS A 189 25.72 8.22 -19.84
C HIS A 189 25.35 6.93 -19.07
N GLY A 190 25.59 5.75 -19.66
CA GLY A 190 25.34 4.45 -19.04
C GLY A 190 23.87 4.02 -19.02
N LYS A 191 22.97 4.76 -19.70
CA LYS A 191 21.53 4.46 -19.75
C LYS A 191 21.16 3.92 -21.13
N LYS A 192 20.84 2.62 -21.22
CA LYS A 192 20.29 2.01 -22.45
C LYS A 192 18.76 2.10 -22.40
N LEU A 193 18.17 2.88 -23.30
CA LEU A 193 16.72 3.02 -23.42
C LEU A 193 16.33 2.91 -24.90
N GLU A 194 15.32 2.10 -25.18
CA GLU A 194 14.85 1.87 -26.55
C GLU A 194 13.86 2.97 -27.00
N CYS A 195 14.01 3.39 -28.25
CA CYS A 195 13.01 4.25 -28.90
C CYS A 195 11.87 3.36 -29.43
N ILE A 196 10.71 3.43 -28.77
CA ILE A 196 9.51 2.65 -29.14
C ILE A 196 8.92 3.16 -30.46
N GLY A 197 9.05 4.45 -30.75
CA GLY A 197 8.58 5.00 -32.02
C GLY A 197 8.83 6.49 -32.17
N VAL A 198 8.72 6.96 -33.41
CA VAL A 198 8.77 8.38 -33.77
C VAL A 198 7.44 8.72 -34.43
N VAL A 199 6.54 9.33 -33.66
CA VAL A 199 5.20 9.67 -34.10
C VAL A 199 5.20 11.07 -34.70
N THR A 200 4.94 11.15 -36.00
CA THR A 200 4.93 12.39 -36.77
C THR A 200 3.51 12.78 -37.18
N ALA A 201 3.34 14.03 -37.60
CA ALA A 201 2.08 14.59 -38.11
C ALA A 201 0.93 14.55 -37.09
N LEU A 202 1.23 14.76 -35.81
CA LEU A 202 0.22 14.94 -34.77
C LEU A 202 -0.42 16.33 -34.89
N SER A 203 -1.74 16.39 -35.00
CA SER A 203 -2.50 17.64 -34.90
C SER A 203 -2.60 18.08 -33.44
N ALA A 204 -2.79 19.40 -33.23
CA ALA A 204 -3.10 19.98 -31.92
C ALA A 204 -4.54 19.60 -31.51
N GLY A 205 -4.72 18.37 -31.04
CA GLY A 205 -6.00 17.78 -30.66
C GLY A 205 -6.44 16.65 -31.59
N VAL A 206 -7.28 15.76 -31.04
CA VAL A 206 -7.87 14.62 -31.75
C VAL A 206 -9.38 14.87 -31.84
N ASP A 207 -9.91 15.00 -33.04
CA ASP A 207 -11.36 15.00 -33.28
C ASP A 207 -11.91 13.59 -33.10
N VAL A 208 -13.04 13.45 -32.40
CA VAL A 208 -13.74 12.17 -32.19
C VAL A 208 -14.05 11.49 -33.52
N ALA A 209 -14.42 12.24 -34.56
CA ALA A 209 -14.70 11.68 -35.88
C ALA A 209 -13.49 11.01 -36.54
N GLN A 210 -12.26 11.46 -36.20
CA GLN A 210 -11.01 10.97 -36.78
C GLN A 210 -10.22 10.08 -35.80
N ALA A 211 -10.72 9.89 -34.58
CA ALA A 211 -10.00 9.23 -33.49
C ALA A 211 -9.49 7.83 -33.87
N GLN A 212 -10.31 7.04 -34.55
CA GLN A 212 -9.96 5.68 -34.97
C GLN A 212 -8.82 5.65 -36.00
N ASP A 213 -8.84 6.58 -36.96
CA ASP A 213 -7.84 6.65 -38.02
C ASP A 213 -6.52 7.21 -37.47
N ILE A 214 -6.59 8.22 -36.60
CA ILE A 214 -5.43 8.76 -35.88
C ILE A 214 -4.79 7.67 -35.01
N ALA A 215 -5.57 6.93 -34.22
CA ALA A 215 -5.04 5.85 -33.39
C ALA A 215 -4.34 4.78 -34.23
N LYS A 216 -4.90 4.39 -35.39
CA LYS A 216 -4.26 3.43 -36.33
C LYS A 216 -2.99 3.99 -36.96
N ALA A 217 -2.99 5.26 -37.36
CA ALA A 217 -1.83 5.92 -37.97
C ALA A 217 -0.68 6.10 -36.98
N VAL A 218 -0.99 6.39 -35.72
CA VAL A 218 0.01 6.42 -34.63
C VAL A 218 0.51 5.01 -34.36
N ALA A 219 -0.36 4.01 -34.21
CA ALA A 219 0.02 2.61 -33.97
C ALA A 219 1.02 2.09 -35.02
N ALA A 220 0.82 2.44 -36.30
CA ALA A 220 1.71 2.04 -37.40
C ALA A 220 3.13 2.65 -37.33
N GLN A 221 3.33 3.71 -36.53
CA GLN A 221 4.63 4.37 -36.29
C GLN A 221 5.31 3.88 -34.99
N LEU A 222 4.66 2.97 -34.25
CA LEU A 222 5.19 2.37 -33.03
C LEU A 222 5.72 0.96 -33.30
N ASN A 223 6.74 0.58 -32.55
CA ASN A 223 7.27 -0.78 -32.56
C ASN A 223 6.45 -1.67 -31.61
N ALA A 224 5.49 -2.39 -32.19
CA ALA A 224 4.63 -3.31 -31.46
C ALA A 224 5.42 -4.47 -30.82
N GLU A 225 6.52 -4.94 -31.43
CA GLU A 225 7.35 -6.01 -30.87
C GLU A 225 8.04 -5.56 -29.58
N LEU A 226 8.55 -4.32 -29.53
CA LEU A 226 9.10 -3.75 -28.30
C LEU A 226 8.02 -3.61 -27.22
N LEU A 227 6.85 -3.06 -27.56
CA LEU A 227 5.75 -2.92 -26.60
C LEU A 227 5.30 -4.27 -26.01
N CYS A 228 5.11 -5.28 -26.86
CA CYS A 228 4.73 -6.63 -26.43
C CYS A 228 5.86 -7.33 -25.67
N GLY A 229 7.11 -7.10 -26.05
CA GLY A 229 8.29 -7.58 -25.34
C GLY A 229 8.39 -7.01 -23.93
N GLU A 230 8.16 -5.70 -23.76
CA GLU A 230 8.08 -5.06 -22.44
C GLU A 230 6.89 -5.58 -21.63
N MET A 231 5.76 -5.85 -22.28
CA MET A 231 4.57 -6.41 -21.62
C MET A 231 4.84 -7.82 -21.06
N ALA A 232 5.64 -8.63 -21.76
CA ALA A 232 5.98 -10.00 -21.39
C ALA A 232 7.04 -10.11 -20.27
N LYS A 233 7.76 -9.03 -19.95
CA LYS A 233 8.72 -9.04 -18.84
C LYS A 233 7.99 -9.20 -17.50
N PRO A 234 8.50 -10.03 -16.58
CA PRO A 234 7.94 -10.14 -15.24
C PRO A 234 7.93 -8.77 -14.56
N VAL A 235 6.81 -8.39 -13.94
CA VAL A 235 6.69 -7.16 -13.17
C VAL A 235 7.09 -7.50 -11.73
N ALA A 236 7.95 -6.68 -11.12
CA ALA A 236 8.24 -6.84 -9.70
C ALA A 236 6.95 -6.63 -8.89
N GLU A 237 6.59 -7.62 -8.08
CA GLU A 237 5.38 -7.55 -7.25
C GLU A 237 5.64 -6.71 -6.01
N HIS A 238 5.58 -5.39 -6.15
CA HIS A 238 5.55 -4.46 -5.04
C HIS A 238 4.11 -4.02 -4.79
N LEU A 239 3.66 -4.16 -3.55
CA LEU A 239 2.38 -3.62 -3.15
C LEU A 239 2.58 -2.17 -2.74
N ALA A 240 2.12 -1.24 -3.57
CA ALA A 240 2.25 0.19 -3.30
C ALA A 240 1.35 0.63 -2.13
N PRO A 241 1.74 1.64 -1.35
CA PRO A 241 0.95 2.16 -0.22
C PRO A 241 -0.50 2.46 -0.53
N ALA A 242 -0.77 3.19 -1.62
CA ALA A 242 -2.13 3.57 -2.00
C ALA A 242 -2.99 2.35 -2.36
N ALA A 243 -2.41 1.37 -3.07
CA ALA A 243 -3.07 0.11 -3.38
C ALA A 243 -3.34 -0.72 -2.11
N PHE A 244 -2.38 -0.80 -1.19
CA PHE A 244 -2.57 -1.47 0.10
C PHE A 244 -3.73 -0.87 0.89
N ARG A 245 -3.76 0.47 1.04
CA ARG A 245 -4.84 1.17 1.76
C ARG A 245 -6.19 0.93 1.11
N TYR A 246 -6.28 1.09 -0.22
CA TYR A 246 -7.52 0.83 -0.95
C TYR A 246 -8.02 -0.60 -0.76
N GLN A 247 -7.16 -1.60 -0.98
CA GLN A 247 -7.50 -3.01 -0.83
C GLN A 247 -7.91 -3.36 0.62
N MET A 248 -7.19 -2.83 1.61
CA MET A 248 -7.53 -2.99 3.02
C MET A 248 -8.92 -2.41 3.32
N MET A 249 -9.20 -1.18 2.89
CA MET A 249 -10.52 -0.57 3.07
C MET A 249 -11.63 -1.36 2.38
N ALA A 250 -11.40 -1.82 1.14
CA ALA A 250 -12.36 -2.61 0.39
C ALA A 250 -12.66 -3.95 1.07
N ARG A 251 -11.62 -4.65 1.55
CA ARG A 251 -11.76 -5.93 2.26
C ARG A 251 -12.47 -5.75 3.61
N ALA A 252 -12.17 -4.69 4.34
CA ALA A 252 -12.86 -4.38 5.60
C ALA A 252 -14.36 -4.11 5.38
N ARG A 253 -14.71 -3.30 4.37
CA ARG A 253 -16.11 -3.09 3.97
C ARG A 253 -16.83 -4.39 3.63
N ALA A 254 -16.19 -5.25 2.84
CA ALA A 254 -16.74 -6.56 2.48
C ALA A 254 -16.90 -7.50 3.70
N ALA A 255 -16.01 -7.38 4.69
CA ALA A 255 -16.05 -8.15 5.92
C ALA A 255 -17.26 -7.80 6.81
N ASN A 256 -17.64 -6.52 6.86
CA ASN A 256 -18.80 -6.01 7.62
C ASN A 256 -18.86 -6.51 9.08
N LYS A 257 -17.69 -6.56 9.73
CA LYS A 257 -17.50 -7.13 11.07
C LYS A 257 -17.85 -6.12 12.17
N ARG A 258 -18.33 -6.63 13.30
CA ARG A 258 -18.63 -5.85 14.50
C ARG A 258 -17.38 -5.69 15.36
N ILE A 259 -16.90 -4.46 15.54
CA ILE A 259 -15.64 -4.19 16.25
C ILE A 259 -15.93 -3.34 17.49
N VAL A 260 -15.57 -3.85 18.67
CA VAL A 260 -15.71 -3.11 19.93
C VAL A 260 -14.53 -2.18 20.16
N LEU A 261 -14.84 -0.97 20.61
CA LEU A 261 -13.91 0.09 20.96
C LEU A 261 -14.11 0.43 22.44
N PRO A 262 -13.32 -0.17 23.35
CA PRO A 262 -13.49 -0.02 24.80
C PRO A 262 -13.32 1.40 25.34
N GLU A 263 -12.59 2.23 24.61
CA GLU A 263 -12.28 3.62 24.98
C GLU A 263 -13.33 4.56 24.37
N GLY A 264 -14.61 4.25 24.59
CA GLY A 264 -15.72 4.77 23.80
C GLY A 264 -15.99 6.28 23.96
N ASN A 265 -15.48 6.90 25.01
CA ASN A 265 -15.59 8.35 25.26
C ASN A 265 -14.32 9.13 24.84
N GLU A 266 -13.35 8.46 24.24
CA GLU A 266 -12.11 9.11 23.79
C GLU A 266 -12.34 9.84 22.44
N PRO A 267 -11.94 11.13 22.30
CA PRO A 267 -12.28 11.94 21.13
C PRO A 267 -11.87 11.38 19.77
N ARG A 268 -10.68 10.77 19.67
CA ARG A 268 -10.16 10.18 18.42
C ARG A 268 -10.88 8.87 18.13
N THR A 269 -11.16 8.06 19.15
CA THR A 269 -11.95 6.84 19.03
C THR A 269 -13.35 7.14 18.51
N ILE A 270 -14.02 8.17 19.03
CA ILE A 270 -15.34 8.62 18.56
C ILE A 270 -15.27 9.06 17.09
N ALA A 271 -14.30 9.91 16.74
CA ALA A 271 -14.12 10.37 15.37
C ALA A 271 -13.86 9.20 14.40
N ALA A 272 -12.99 8.27 14.78
CA ALA A 272 -12.69 7.09 13.98
C ALA A 272 -13.91 6.18 13.81
N ALA A 273 -14.67 5.93 14.88
CA ALA A 273 -15.90 5.14 14.81
C ALA A 273 -16.94 5.77 13.87
N ALA A 274 -17.12 7.09 13.94
CA ALA A 274 -18.00 7.83 13.03
C ALA A 274 -17.54 7.71 11.56
N ILE A 275 -16.23 7.79 11.30
CA ILE A 275 -15.66 7.59 9.96
C ILE A 275 -15.89 6.15 9.48
N CYS A 276 -15.63 5.16 10.33
CA CYS A 276 -15.81 3.74 10.02
C CYS A 276 -17.26 3.42 9.65
N GLU A 277 -18.23 3.92 10.42
CA GLU A 277 -19.67 3.77 10.14
C GLU A 277 -20.06 4.45 8.82
N ASN A 278 -19.72 5.73 8.62
CA ASN A 278 -20.08 6.47 7.41
C ASN A 278 -19.47 5.87 6.14
N LYS A 279 -18.25 5.32 6.23
CA LYS A 279 -17.56 4.67 5.11
C LYS A 279 -17.86 3.16 5.01
N GLY A 280 -18.69 2.61 5.90
CA GLY A 280 -19.05 1.19 5.94
C GLY A 280 -17.88 0.24 6.23
N ILE A 281 -16.79 0.72 6.84
CA ILE A 281 -15.55 -0.04 7.07
C ILE A 281 -15.78 -1.18 8.08
N ALA A 282 -16.53 -0.90 9.14
CA ALA A 282 -16.90 -1.86 10.18
C ALA A 282 -18.13 -1.33 10.93
N ARG A 283 -18.82 -2.22 11.64
CA ARG A 283 -19.88 -1.86 12.59
C ARG A 283 -19.24 -1.61 13.96
N CYS A 284 -18.99 -0.36 14.29
CA CYS A 284 -18.28 0.02 15.51
C CYS A 284 -19.23 0.02 16.72
N VAL A 285 -18.74 -0.50 17.84
CA VAL A 285 -19.44 -0.48 19.14
C VAL A 285 -18.60 0.30 20.15
N LEU A 286 -19.04 1.50 20.51
CA LEU A 286 -18.41 2.31 21.55
C LEU A 286 -18.87 1.84 22.93
N LEU A 287 -17.94 1.51 23.83
CA LEU A 287 -18.25 1.24 25.24
C LEU A 287 -18.09 2.53 26.06
N ALA A 288 -19.20 3.23 26.27
CA ALA A 288 -19.26 4.46 27.05
C ALA A 288 -20.71 4.84 27.36
N LYS A 289 -20.91 5.78 28.28
CA LYS A 289 -22.23 6.40 28.50
C LYS A 289 -22.56 7.30 27.31
N LYS A 290 -23.77 7.16 26.78
CA LYS A 290 -24.23 7.91 25.60
C LYS A 290 -24.05 9.42 25.74
N ALA A 291 -24.40 9.98 26.91
CA ALA A 291 -24.25 11.41 27.18
C ALA A 291 -22.79 11.90 27.08
N GLU A 292 -21.81 11.11 27.53
CA GLU A 292 -20.38 11.46 27.45
C GLU A 292 -19.90 11.49 26.00
N VAL A 293 -20.33 10.52 25.19
CA VAL A 293 -20.00 10.46 23.76
C VAL A 293 -20.58 11.66 23.02
N GLU A 294 -21.85 12.00 23.28
CA GLU A 294 -22.53 13.15 22.66
C GLU A 294 -21.88 14.49 23.06
N GLU A 295 -21.50 14.65 24.33
CA GLU A 295 -20.79 15.84 24.82
C GLU A 295 -19.44 16.01 24.11
N VAL A 296 -18.63 14.95 24.05
CA VAL A 296 -17.33 14.98 23.37
C VAL A 296 -17.50 15.25 21.87
N ALA A 297 -18.47 14.61 21.22
CA ALA A 297 -18.75 14.80 19.81
C ALA A 297 -19.13 16.26 19.52
N GLN A 298 -20.02 16.86 20.31
CA GLN A 298 -20.41 18.26 20.19
C GLN A 298 -19.21 19.19 20.38
N ALA A 299 -18.40 18.96 21.43
CA ALA A 299 -17.23 19.78 21.73
C ALA A 299 -16.15 19.72 20.62
N LYS A 300 -16.09 18.62 19.87
CA LYS A 300 -15.13 18.40 18.78
C LYS A 300 -15.70 18.62 17.38
N GLY A 301 -16.98 18.98 17.26
CA GLY A 301 -17.65 19.15 15.97
C GLY A 301 -17.79 17.84 15.19
N ILE A 302 -17.82 16.69 15.88
CA ILE A 302 -18.00 15.38 15.26
C ILE A 302 -19.50 15.12 15.07
N THR A 303 -19.90 14.81 13.84
CA THR A 303 -21.28 14.37 13.56
C THR A 303 -21.37 12.87 13.77
N LEU A 304 -22.14 12.45 14.79
CA LEU A 304 -22.36 11.03 15.09
C LEU A 304 -23.36 10.42 14.09
N PRO A 305 -23.02 9.33 13.40
CA PRO A 305 -23.98 8.60 12.57
C PRO A 305 -25.09 8.02 13.43
N ALA A 306 -26.35 8.09 12.96
CA ALA A 306 -27.49 7.53 13.69
C ALA A 306 -27.40 6.01 13.89
N THR A 307 -26.61 5.32 13.06
CA THR A 307 -26.36 3.87 13.13
C THR A 307 -25.26 3.48 14.11
N LEU A 308 -24.45 4.43 14.59
CA LEU A 308 -23.32 4.14 15.47
C LEU A 308 -23.82 3.61 16.82
N GLU A 309 -23.39 2.40 17.17
CA GLU A 309 -23.79 1.72 18.39
C GLU A 309 -22.96 2.23 19.58
N ILE A 310 -23.66 2.71 20.61
CA ILE A 310 -23.06 3.15 21.89
C ILE A 310 -23.71 2.32 23.00
N VAL A 311 -22.90 1.54 23.70
CA VAL A 311 -23.35 0.63 24.76
C VAL A 311 -22.83 1.11 26.10
N ASP A 312 -23.76 1.34 27.04
CA ASP A 312 -23.41 1.68 28.42
C ASP A 312 -22.80 0.43 29.11
N PRO A 313 -21.53 0.49 29.53
CA PRO A 313 -20.85 -0.63 30.19
C PRO A 313 -21.59 -1.14 31.43
N ASP A 314 -22.23 -0.24 32.20
CA ASP A 314 -22.93 -0.60 33.44
C ASP A 314 -24.18 -1.45 33.15
N SER A 315 -24.81 -1.26 31.98
CA SER A 315 -26.04 -1.96 31.59
C SER A 315 -25.81 -3.41 31.16
N ILE A 316 -24.60 -3.75 30.71
CA ILE A 316 -24.28 -5.08 30.15
C ILE A 316 -23.35 -5.91 31.04
N ARG A 317 -22.69 -5.29 32.03
CA ARG A 317 -21.63 -5.91 32.83
C ARG A 317 -22.03 -7.26 33.45
N GLU A 318 -23.21 -7.32 34.04
CA GLU A 318 -23.70 -8.50 34.78
C GLU A 318 -23.79 -9.75 33.89
N ARG A 319 -24.10 -9.56 32.60
CA ARG A 319 -24.19 -10.64 31.59
C ARG A 319 -22.89 -11.43 31.46
N TYR A 320 -21.74 -10.81 31.72
CA TYR A 320 -20.42 -11.41 31.47
C TYR A 320 -19.77 -12.04 32.71
N ILE A 321 -20.36 -11.89 33.91
CA ILE A 321 -19.78 -12.42 35.16
C ILE A 321 -19.68 -13.94 35.10
N ALA A 322 -20.81 -14.64 34.91
CA ALA A 322 -20.82 -16.11 34.91
C ALA A 322 -19.97 -16.71 33.77
N PRO A 323 -20.02 -16.22 32.52
CA PRO A 323 -19.10 -16.66 31.46
C PRO A 323 -17.61 -16.46 31.80
N MET A 324 -17.24 -15.33 32.40
CA MET A 324 -15.84 -15.05 32.77
C MET A 324 -15.32 -15.99 33.86
N VAL A 325 -16.17 -16.27 34.87
CA VAL A 325 -15.87 -17.24 35.93
C VAL A 325 -15.63 -18.62 35.34
N GLU A 326 -16.45 -19.08 34.40
CA GLU A 326 -16.25 -20.38 33.77
C GLU A 326 -14.95 -20.42 32.93
N LEU A 327 -14.69 -19.40 32.11
CA LEU A 327 -13.45 -19.31 31.32
C LEU A 327 -12.17 -19.31 32.19
N ARG A 328 -12.26 -18.74 33.40
CA ARG A 328 -11.14 -18.61 34.35
C ARG A 328 -11.25 -19.53 35.56
N LYS A 329 -12.08 -20.58 35.50
CA LYS A 329 -12.31 -21.54 36.59
C LYS A 329 -11.03 -22.22 37.07
N SER A 330 -10.12 -22.55 36.15
CA SER A 330 -8.81 -23.15 36.47
C SER A 330 -7.88 -22.23 37.28
N LYS A 331 -8.21 -20.93 37.36
CA LYS A 331 -7.50 -19.93 38.16
C LYS A 331 -8.28 -19.52 39.42
N GLY A 332 -9.43 -20.14 39.69
CA GLY A 332 -10.22 -19.89 40.90
C GLY A 332 -10.87 -18.51 40.97
N LEU A 333 -11.20 -17.90 39.82
CA LEU A 333 -11.84 -16.59 39.78
C LEU A 333 -13.26 -16.66 40.40
N THR A 334 -13.55 -15.83 41.39
CA THR A 334 -14.90 -15.75 41.99
C THR A 334 -15.81 -14.78 41.23
N PRO A 335 -17.15 -14.88 41.36
CA PRO A 335 -18.08 -13.92 40.76
C PRO A 335 -17.82 -12.47 41.16
N GLU A 336 -17.46 -12.22 42.42
CA GLU A 336 -17.16 -10.87 42.94
C GLU A 336 -15.90 -10.30 42.28
N GLN A 337 -14.84 -11.11 42.15
CA GLN A 337 -13.62 -10.72 41.46
C GLN A 337 -13.84 -10.49 39.96
N ALA A 338 -14.71 -11.29 39.33
CA ALA A 338 -15.10 -11.09 37.94
C ALA A 338 -15.87 -9.77 37.76
N ALA A 339 -16.82 -9.48 38.66
CA ALA A 339 -17.57 -8.22 38.64
C ALA A 339 -16.68 -6.98 38.82
N GLU A 340 -15.64 -7.08 39.66
CA GLU A 340 -14.62 -6.03 39.83
C GLU A 340 -13.76 -5.86 38.57
N GLN A 341 -13.26 -6.94 37.98
CA GLN A 341 -12.45 -6.87 36.75
C GLN A 341 -13.25 -6.34 35.55
N LEU A 342 -14.54 -6.65 35.46
CA LEU A 342 -15.44 -6.17 34.41
C LEU A 342 -15.81 -4.68 34.53
N GLN A 343 -15.32 -3.97 35.56
CA GLN A 343 -15.36 -2.51 35.60
C GLN A 343 -14.44 -1.89 34.54
N ASP A 344 -13.35 -2.58 34.19
CA ASP A 344 -12.45 -2.19 33.11
C ASP A 344 -13.12 -2.48 31.76
N THR A 345 -13.31 -1.45 30.94
CA THR A 345 -14.00 -1.57 29.64
C THR A 345 -13.23 -2.46 28.66
N VAL A 346 -11.91 -2.56 28.75
CA VAL A 346 -11.09 -3.45 27.91
C VAL A 346 -11.36 -4.90 28.29
N VAL A 347 -11.47 -5.21 29.59
CA VAL A 347 -11.85 -6.56 30.06
C VAL A 347 -13.27 -6.91 29.62
N LEU A 348 -14.21 -5.97 29.78
CA LEU A 348 -15.59 -6.14 29.33
C LEU A 348 -15.67 -6.38 27.82
N GLY A 349 -15.01 -5.55 27.01
CA GLY A 349 -14.93 -5.73 25.55
C GLY A 349 -14.27 -7.06 25.16
N THR A 350 -13.25 -7.51 25.90
CA THR A 350 -12.63 -8.81 25.67
C THR A 350 -13.60 -9.95 25.97
N MET A 351 -14.47 -9.82 26.98
CA MET A 351 -15.53 -10.78 27.25
C MET A 351 -16.64 -10.78 26.18
N MET A 352 -17.01 -9.62 25.65
CA MET A 352 -17.90 -9.52 24.49
C MET A 352 -17.32 -10.30 23.29
N LEU A 353 -16.02 -10.14 23.03
CA LEU A 353 -15.33 -10.89 21.98
C LEU A 353 -15.28 -12.39 22.29
N ALA A 354 -14.93 -12.77 23.53
CA ALA A 354 -14.83 -14.17 23.94
C ALA A 354 -16.16 -14.93 23.76
N THR A 355 -17.27 -14.29 24.12
CA THR A 355 -18.63 -14.84 24.01
C THR A 355 -19.26 -14.73 22.63
N GLY A 356 -18.62 -13.99 21.70
CA GLY A 356 -19.07 -13.88 20.31
C GLY A 356 -20.11 -12.78 20.06
N ASP A 357 -20.29 -11.85 20.99
CA ASP A 357 -21.16 -10.68 20.81
C ASP A 357 -20.57 -9.66 19.82
N VAL A 358 -19.25 -9.68 19.63
CA VAL A 358 -18.50 -8.90 18.64
C VAL A 358 -17.46 -9.77 17.95
N ASP A 359 -16.99 -9.33 16.80
CA ASP A 359 -16.04 -10.04 15.94
C ASP A 359 -14.58 -9.66 16.20
N GLY A 360 -14.30 -8.51 16.81
CA GLY A 360 -12.95 -8.06 17.16
C GLY A 360 -12.92 -6.89 18.13
N LEU A 361 -11.73 -6.59 18.67
CA LEU A 361 -11.49 -5.52 19.65
C LEU A 361 -10.30 -4.64 19.24
N VAL A 362 -10.47 -3.32 19.36
CA VAL A 362 -9.37 -2.33 19.19
C VAL A 362 -9.35 -1.41 20.40
N SER A 363 -8.20 -1.27 21.05
CA SER A 363 -7.99 -0.43 22.24
C SER A 363 -6.55 0.10 22.29
N GLY A 364 -6.22 1.04 23.18
CA GLY A 364 -4.84 1.52 23.43
C GLY A 364 -4.64 3.02 23.18
N ALA A 365 -5.68 3.74 22.78
CA ALA A 365 -5.64 5.20 22.65
C ALA A 365 -5.42 5.88 24.01
N VAL A 366 -5.88 5.24 25.09
CA VAL A 366 -5.70 5.67 26.50
C VAL A 366 -4.93 4.60 27.28
N HIS A 367 -5.34 3.34 27.15
CA HIS A 367 -4.77 2.22 27.87
C HIS A 367 -3.35 1.91 27.42
N THR A 368 -2.58 1.22 28.28
CA THR A 368 -1.26 0.74 27.90
C THR A 368 -1.39 -0.56 27.09
N THR A 369 -0.42 -0.84 26.22
CA THR A 369 -0.31 -2.11 25.48
C THR A 369 -0.46 -3.34 26.39
N ALA A 370 0.13 -3.28 27.60
CA ALA A 370 -0.01 -4.35 28.58
C ALA A 370 -1.45 -4.54 29.08
N ASN A 371 -2.23 -3.45 29.20
CA ASN A 371 -3.64 -3.49 29.59
C ASN A 371 -4.52 -4.02 28.47
N THR A 372 -4.18 -3.80 27.20
CA THR A 372 -4.89 -4.37 26.04
C THR A 372 -4.59 -5.87 25.87
N ILE A 373 -3.31 -6.26 25.96
CA ILE A 373 -2.86 -7.63 25.66
C ILE A 373 -3.18 -8.61 26.80
N ARG A 374 -3.05 -8.19 28.06
CA ARG A 374 -3.21 -9.10 29.20
C ARG A 374 -4.60 -9.75 29.26
N PRO A 375 -5.73 -9.01 29.12
CA PRO A 375 -7.06 -9.63 29.06
C PRO A 375 -7.19 -10.58 27.87
N ALA A 376 -6.68 -10.21 26.69
CA ALA A 376 -6.71 -11.07 25.50
C ALA A 376 -6.00 -12.41 25.75
N LEU A 377 -4.81 -12.40 26.35
CA LEU A 377 -4.10 -13.64 26.71
C LEU A 377 -4.84 -14.49 27.76
N GLN A 378 -5.53 -13.85 28.70
CA GLN A 378 -6.25 -14.56 29.76
C GLN A 378 -7.57 -15.18 29.29
N LEU A 379 -8.29 -14.48 28.40
CA LEU A 379 -9.67 -14.80 28.03
C LEU A 379 -9.78 -15.40 26.62
N ILE A 380 -9.04 -14.86 25.64
CA ILE A 380 -9.05 -15.31 24.24
C ILE A 380 -8.03 -16.43 24.00
N LYS A 381 -6.83 -16.29 24.60
CA LYS A 381 -5.68 -17.19 24.47
C LYS A 381 -5.10 -17.23 23.05
N THR A 382 -4.00 -17.95 22.89
CA THR A 382 -3.36 -18.17 21.58
C THR A 382 -4.21 -19.07 20.69
N ALA A 383 -4.10 -18.87 19.38
CA ALA A 383 -4.68 -19.75 18.38
C ALA A 383 -4.03 -21.15 18.44
N PRO A 384 -4.73 -22.21 18.00
CA PRO A 384 -4.14 -23.54 17.87
C PRO A 384 -2.85 -23.51 17.05
N GLY A 385 -1.76 -24.07 17.61
CA GLY A 385 -0.45 -24.09 16.96
C GLY A 385 0.42 -22.84 17.17
N ALA A 386 -0.13 -21.75 17.73
CA ALA A 386 0.65 -20.58 18.11
C ALA A 386 1.17 -20.72 19.55
N SER A 387 2.50 -20.70 19.71
CA SER A 387 3.17 -20.78 21.01
C SER A 387 3.19 -19.43 21.75
N LEU A 388 3.13 -18.33 21.01
CA LEU A 388 3.09 -16.97 21.54
C LEU A 388 2.24 -16.03 20.66
N VAL A 389 1.92 -14.87 21.24
CA VAL A 389 1.39 -13.71 20.53
C VAL A 389 2.56 -12.79 20.20
N SER A 390 2.58 -12.27 18.98
CA SER A 390 3.54 -11.24 18.56
C SER A 390 2.83 -10.14 17.79
N SER A 391 3.57 -9.15 17.28
CA SER A 391 2.98 -8.06 16.51
C SER A 391 3.73 -7.79 15.21
N VAL A 392 3.02 -7.22 14.25
CA VAL A 392 3.61 -6.64 13.05
C VAL A 392 3.09 -5.22 12.79
N PHE A 393 3.92 -4.40 12.18
CA PHE A 393 3.52 -3.14 11.55
C PHE A 393 3.66 -3.27 10.04
N PHE A 394 2.68 -2.74 9.31
CA PHE A 394 2.81 -2.49 7.88
C PHE A 394 3.40 -1.09 7.69
N MET A 395 4.65 -1.04 7.26
CA MET A 395 5.39 0.19 6.98
C MET A 395 5.15 0.59 5.52
N LEU A 396 4.36 1.64 5.29
CA LEU A 396 4.03 2.13 3.97
C LEU A 396 5.18 3.02 3.47
N MET A 397 6.26 2.40 3.01
CA MET A 397 7.40 3.09 2.40
C MET A 397 6.95 3.74 1.08
N PRO A 398 7.63 4.79 0.57
CA PRO A 398 7.21 5.51 -0.63
C PRO A 398 6.98 4.62 -1.86
N ASP A 399 7.70 3.50 -1.94
CA ASP A 399 7.81 2.61 -3.07
C ASP A 399 7.12 1.25 -2.86
N GLN A 400 6.94 0.80 -1.62
CA GLN A 400 6.27 -0.46 -1.28
C GLN A 400 5.82 -0.54 0.18
N VAL A 401 4.96 -1.50 0.50
CA VAL A 401 4.63 -1.87 1.89
C VAL A 401 5.55 -2.97 2.39
N LEU A 402 6.22 -2.71 3.52
CA LEU A 402 7.05 -3.69 4.23
C LEU A 402 6.37 -4.12 5.54
N VAL A 403 6.71 -5.30 6.04
CA VAL A 403 6.21 -5.82 7.31
C VAL A 403 7.33 -5.88 8.34
N TYR A 404 7.14 -5.24 9.49
CA TYR A 404 8.12 -5.18 10.59
C TYR A 404 7.56 -5.92 11.80
N GLY A 405 8.25 -6.94 12.32
CA GLY A 405 7.84 -7.67 13.52
C GLY A 405 9.02 -8.28 14.27
N ASP A 406 8.95 -8.65 15.54
CA ASP A 406 8.02 -8.09 16.53
C ASP A 406 8.50 -6.70 16.97
N CYS A 407 7.56 -5.79 17.21
CA CYS A 407 7.83 -4.39 17.53
C CYS A 407 7.07 -3.89 18.78
N ALA A 408 6.22 -4.72 19.39
CA ALA A 408 5.37 -4.31 20.51
C ALA A 408 5.24 -5.31 21.66
N VAL A 409 5.44 -6.62 21.45
CA VAL A 409 4.99 -7.63 22.43
C VAL A 409 6.13 -8.30 23.20
N ASN A 410 7.12 -8.86 22.51
CA ASN A 410 8.10 -9.78 23.10
C ASN A 410 9.46 -9.11 23.33
N PRO A 411 9.86 -8.83 24.59
CA PRO A 411 11.08 -8.10 24.89
C PRO A 411 12.36 -8.78 24.40
N ASN A 412 12.54 -10.06 24.71
CA ASN A 412 13.73 -10.85 24.41
C ASN A 412 13.30 -12.26 24.02
N PRO A 413 12.82 -12.49 22.78
CA PRO A 413 12.35 -13.80 22.35
C PRO A 413 13.49 -14.82 22.30
N THR A 414 13.20 -16.09 22.63
CA THR A 414 14.14 -17.21 22.38
C THR A 414 14.24 -17.52 20.89
N ALA A 415 15.21 -18.36 20.48
CA ALA A 415 15.35 -18.77 19.08
C ALA A 415 14.07 -19.43 18.52
N GLU A 416 13.39 -20.26 19.31
CA GLU A 416 12.13 -20.90 18.94
C GLU A 416 10.99 -19.89 18.80
N GLN A 417 10.90 -18.93 19.73
CA GLN A 417 9.89 -17.87 19.68
C GLN A 417 10.13 -16.95 18.48
N LEU A 418 11.39 -16.60 18.21
CA LEU A 418 11.77 -15.76 17.07
C LEU A 418 11.50 -16.46 15.73
N ALA A 419 11.69 -17.78 15.66
CA ALA A 419 11.29 -18.58 14.51
C ALA A 419 9.75 -18.58 14.31
N ASP A 420 8.99 -18.69 15.40
CA ASP A 420 7.52 -18.62 15.34
C ASP A 420 7.02 -17.22 14.93
N ILE A 421 7.66 -16.15 15.43
CA ILE A 421 7.40 -14.75 15.00
C ILE A 421 7.64 -14.60 13.51
N ALA A 422 8.72 -15.18 12.97
CA ALA A 422 9.03 -15.10 11.55
C ALA A 422 7.96 -15.75 10.68
N ILE A 423 7.49 -16.94 11.08
CA ILE A 423 6.43 -17.67 10.38
C ILE A 423 5.10 -16.90 10.47
N GLN A 424 4.71 -16.44 11.66
CA GLN A 424 3.50 -15.64 11.84
C GLN A 424 3.53 -14.36 10.99
N SER A 425 4.68 -13.68 10.94
CA SER A 425 4.84 -12.44 10.17
C SER A 425 4.78 -12.69 8.66
N ALA A 426 5.32 -13.82 8.18
CA ALA A 426 5.22 -14.24 6.79
C ALA A 426 3.77 -14.56 6.38
N ASP A 427 3.05 -15.28 7.23
CA ASP A 427 1.63 -15.60 7.00
C ASP A 427 0.77 -14.33 7.01
N SER A 428 1.04 -13.40 7.94
CA SER A 428 0.43 -12.06 7.97
C SER A 428 0.71 -11.27 6.69
N ALA A 429 1.97 -11.22 6.23
CA ALA A 429 2.34 -10.54 4.99
C ALA A 429 1.54 -11.10 3.80
N LYS A 430 1.53 -12.42 3.64
CA LYS A 430 0.81 -13.12 2.57
C LYS A 430 -0.69 -12.86 2.63
N ALA A 431 -1.28 -12.87 3.82
CA ALA A 431 -2.70 -12.62 4.04
C ALA A 431 -3.14 -11.20 3.64
N PHE A 432 -2.18 -10.28 3.56
CA PHE A 432 -2.37 -8.89 3.12
C PHE A 432 -1.82 -8.61 1.71
N GLY A 433 -1.49 -9.66 0.94
CA GLY A 433 -1.07 -9.53 -0.45
C GLY A 433 0.40 -9.14 -0.63
N ILE A 434 1.22 -9.27 0.42
CA ILE A 434 2.66 -9.02 0.37
C ILE A 434 3.36 -10.37 0.29
N GLU A 435 4.11 -10.60 -0.80
CA GLU A 435 4.89 -11.83 -0.97
C GLU A 435 6.00 -11.91 0.11
N PRO A 436 6.03 -12.96 0.95
CA PRO A 436 6.92 -13.00 2.10
C PRO A 436 8.37 -13.37 1.72
N LYS A 437 9.28 -12.41 1.86
CA LYS A 437 10.73 -12.60 1.86
C LYS A 437 11.26 -12.13 3.22
N VAL A 438 11.50 -13.09 4.10
CA VAL A 438 11.70 -12.85 5.53
C VAL A 438 13.18 -12.72 5.86
N ALA A 439 13.60 -11.51 6.23
CA ALA A 439 14.93 -11.24 6.75
C ALA A 439 14.93 -11.30 8.28
N MET A 440 15.74 -12.19 8.85
CA MET A 440 15.99 -12.24 10.28
C MET A 440 17.11 -11.26 10.62
N ILE A 441 16.75 -10.14 11.25
CA ILE A 441 17.62 -8.97 11.40
C ILE A 441 18.62 -9.17 12.54
N SER A 442 19.86 -8.75 12.30
CA SER A 442 20.95 -8.73 13.27
C SER A 442 21.95 -7.62 12.93
N TYR A 443 22.91 -7.36 13.82
CA TYR A 443 24.05 -6.50 13.50
C TYR A 443 25.14 -7.19 12.65
N SER A 444 25.00 -8.50 12.37
CA SER A 444 25.90 -9.31 11.53
C SER A 444 25.19 -9.86 10.29
N THR A 445 25.93 -10.06 9.20
CA THR A 445 25.45 -10.77 7.99
C THR A 445 26.23 -12.07 7.79
N GLY A 446 25.53 -13.20 7.67
CA GLY A 446 26.17 -14.52 7.50
C GLY A 446 27.10 -14.84 8.68
N SER A 447 28.36 -15.18 8.40
CA SER A 447 29.37 -15.51 9.43
C SER A 447 30.26 -14.32 9.84
N SER A 448 29.89 -13.08 9.51
CA SER A 448 30.77 -11.90 9.70
C SER A 448 30.98 -11.49 11.17
N GLY A 449 30.12 -11.96 12.07
CA GLY A 449 30.13 -11.62 13.49
C GLY A 449 29.77 -12.83 14.36
N SER A 450 30.18 -12.78 15.61
CA SER A 450 29.93 -13.80 16.62
C SER A 450 29.38 -13.16 17.90
N GLY A 451 28.56 -13.91 18.65
CA GLY A 451 27.93 -13.42 19.87
C GLY A 451 26.57 -14.07 20.12
N ALA A 452 26.11 -14.08 21.37
CA ALA A 452 24.88 -14.75 21.78
C ALA A 452 23.64 -14.30 20.97
N ASP A 453 23.54 -13.00 20.66
CA ASP A 453 22.41 -12.46 19.88
C ASP A 453 22.46 -12.93 18.41
N VAL A 454 23.65 -12.99 17.80
CA VAL A 454 23.84 -13.49 16.43
C VAL A 454 23.55 -14.99 16.37
N GLU A 455 24.00 -15.75 17.37
CA GLU A 455 23.73 -17.18 17.50
C GLU A 455 22.23 -17.46 17.66
N THR A 456 21.54 -16.64 18.45
CA THR A 456 20.07 -16.73 18.64
C THR A 456 19.35 -16.53 17.31
N VAL A 457 19.68 -15.48 16.56
CA VAL A 457 19.09 -15.22 15.24
C VAL A 457 19.44 -16.33 14.23
N THR A 458 20.67 -16.84 14.26
CA THR A 458 21.10 -17.95 13.40
C THR A 458 20.32 -19.23 13.69
N ALA A 459 20.14 -19.56 14.97
CA ALA A 459 19.35 -20.71 15.40
C ALA A 459 17.87 -20.56 15.01
N ALA A 460 17.29 -19.37 15.25
CA ALA A 460 15.92 -19.06 14.86
C ALA A 460 15.69 -19.20 13.35
N THR A 461 16.62 -18.69 12.54
CA THR A 461 16.56 -18.78 11.07
C THR A 461 16.50 -20.24 10.62
N LYS A 462 17.39 -21.09 11.14
CA LYS A 462 17.41 -22.53 10.82
C LYS A 462 16.12 -23.23 11.24
N LEU A 463 15.62 -22.93 12.44
CA LEU A 463 14.36 -23.50 12.94
C LEU A 463 13.17 -23.10 12.06
N ALA A 464 13.09 -21.84 11.67
CA ALA A 464 12.01 -21.34 10.80
C ALA A 464 12.04 -22.01 9.42
N GLN A 465 13.23 -22.11 8.79
CA GLN A 465 13.44 -22.79 7.51
C GLN A 465 13.06 -24.28 7.57
N GLN A 466 13.38 -24.96 8.69
CA GLN A 466 13.01 -26.37 8.90
C GLN A 466 11.49 -26.55 9.05
N LYS A 467 10.83 -25.67 9.79
CA LYS A 467 9.36 -25.72 10.00
C LYS A 467 8.58 -25.35 8.74
N ARG A 468 9.09 -24.43 7.93
CA ARG A 468 8.44 -23.87 6.73
C ARG A 468 9.41 -23.76 5.55
N PRO A 469 9.81 -24.89 4.94
CA PRO A 469 10.73 -24.90 3.79
C PRO A 469 10.14 -24.26 2.53
N ASP A 470 8.83 -24.00 2.51
CA ASP A 470 8.12 -23.26 1.47
C ASP A 470 8.38 -21.75 1.51
N LEU A 471 8.83 -21.20 2.64
CA LEU A 471 9.06 -19.77 2.81
C LEU A 471 10.51 -19.38 2.49
N HIS A 472 10.69 -18.24 1.83
CA HIS A 472 12.00 -17.61 1.69
C HIS A 472 12.36 -16.88 2.99
N ILE A 473 13.16 -17.52 3.84
CA ILE A 473 13.65 -16.99 5.10
C ILE A 473 15.18 -17.01 5.08
N ASP A 474 15.83 -15.90 5.43
CA ASP A 474 17.28 -15.84 5.53
C ASP A 474 17.76 -14.94 6.67
N GLY A 475 18.93 -15.23 7.20
CA GLY A 475 19.42 -14.66 8.43
C GLY A 475 20.66 -15.36 8.98
N PRO A 476 21.44 -14.69 9.86
CA PRO A 476 21.30 -13.29 10.26
C PRO A 476 21.66 -12.34 9.13
N LEU A 477 20.90 -11.25 8.96
CA LEU A 477 21.15 -10.20 7.97
C LEU A 477 21.19 -8.82 8.66
N GLN A 478 22.15 -7.98 8.26
CA GLN A 478 22.07 -6.55 8.56
C GLN A 478 20.95 -5.89 7.77
N TYR A 479 20.41 -4.78 8.29
CA TYR A 479 19.30 -4.08 7.65
C TYR A 479 19.64 -3.61 6.22
N ASP A 480 20.85 -3.13 5.98
CA ASP A 480 21.33 -2.74 4.64
C ASP A 480 21.42 -3.94 3.69
N ALA A 481 21.92 -5.08 4.18
CA ALA A 481 21.97 -6.34 3.43
C ALA A 481 20.58 -6.88 3.10
N ALA A 482 19.58 -6.66 3.96
CA ALA A 482 18.20 -7.09 3.73
C ALA A 482 17.44 -6.17 2.75
N SER A 483 17.70 -4.86 2.80
CA SER A 483 16.89 -3.85 2.08
C SER A 483 17.50 -3.30 0.79
N VAL A 484 18.83 -3.28 0.65
CA VAL A 484 19.49 -2.64 -0.51
C VAL A 484 20.01 -3.70 -1.48
N PRO A 485 19.52 -3.79 -2.74
CA PRO A 485 19.91 -4.83 -3.70
C PRO A 485 21.42 -4.97 -3.90
N SER A 486 22.14 -3.85 -4.03
CA SER A 486 23.60 -3.85 -4.24
C SER A 486 24.35 -4.40 -3.03
N VAL A 487 23.92 -4.06 -1.81
CA VAL A 487 24.53 -4.54 -0.56
C VAL A 487 24.17 -6.00 -0.32
N GLY A 488 22.92 -6.41 -0.56
CA GLY A 488 22.48 -7.79 -0.48
C GLY A 488 23.29 -8.69 -1.42
N LYS A 489 23.44 -8.30 -2.69
CA LYS A 489 24.28 -9.03 -3.66
C LYS A 489 25.75 -9.11 -3.25
N GLN A 490 26.28 -8.10 -2.56
CA GLN A 490 27.65 -8.08 -2.09
C GLN A 490 27.86 -8.97 -0.85
N LYS A 491 26.96 -8.89 0.13
CA LYS A 491 27.12 -9.55 1.44
C LYS A 491 26.53 -10.97 1.49
N ALA A 492 25.51 -11.26 0.68
CA ALA A 492 24.81 -12.54 0.63
C ALA A 492 24.31 -12.86 -0.81
N PRO A 493 25.23 -13.09 -1.76
CA PRO A 493 24.92 -13.20 -3.20
C PRO A 493 23.94 -14.31 -3.58
N ASP A 494 23.94 -15.43 -2.84
CA ASP A 494 23.10 -16.60 -3.12
C ASP A 494 21.74 -16.55 -2.38
N SER A 495 21.51 -15.49 -1.60
CA SER A 495 20.27 -15.33 -0.83
C SER A 495 19.08 -14.98 -1.71
N LYS A 496 17.96 -15.66 -1.47
CA LYS A 496 16.66 -15.30 -2.06
C LYS A 496 15.95 -14.18 -1.30
N VAL A 497 16.56 -13.62 -0.26
CA VAL A 497 15.97 -12.59 0.60
C VAL A 497 16.80 -11.32 0.61
N ALA A 498 18.13 -11.43 0.67
CA ALA A 498 19.03 -10.28 0.78
C ALA A 498 18.81 -9.28 -0.37
N GLY A 499 18.69 -8.01 -0.01
CA GLY A 499 18.46 -6.89 -0.91
C GLY A 499 17.04 -6.77 -1.45
N GLN A 500 16.14 -7.68 -1.07
CA GLN A 500 14.76 -7.73 -1.56
C GLN A 500 13.77 -8.19 -0.48
N ALA A 501 14.12 -8.04 0.80
CA ALA A 501 13.26 -8.46 1.90
C ALA A 501 11.98 -7.60 1.96
N THR A 502 10.85 -8.26 2.21
CA THR A 502 9.54 -7.61 2.41
C THR A 502 9.05 -7.75 3.85
N VAL A 503 9.61 -8.70 4.61
CA VAL A 503 9.30 -8.95 6.02
C VAL A 503 10.60 -8.88 6.81
N PHE A 504 10.65 -8.01 7.82
CA PHE A 504 11.81 -7.75 8.68
C PHE A 504 11.49 -8.23 10.08
N VAL A 505 12.20 -9.29 10.51
CA VAL A 505 12.03 -9.89 11.82
C VAL A 505 13.15 -9.43 12.75
N PHE A 506 12.82 -8.58 13.72
CA PHE A 506 13.77 -8.00 14.66
C PHE A 506 14.09 -8.95 15.81
N PRO A 507 15.34 -8.94 16.31
CA PRO A 507 15.81 -9.91 17.30
C PRO A 507 15.22 -9.69 18.69
N ASP A 508 14.82 -8.46 19.01
CA ASP A 508 14.31 -8.04 20.32
C ASP A 508 13.44 -6.77 20.19
N LEU A 509 12.69 -6.46 21.25
CA LEU A 509 11.75 -5.34 21.26
C LEU A 509 12.43 -3.96 21.24
N ASN A 510 13.61 -3.80 21.84
CA ASN A 510 14.31 -2.52 21.80
C ASN A 510 14.70 -2.19 20.36
N THR A 511 15.24 -3.18 19.65
CA THR A 511 15.64 -3.05 18.25
C THR A 511 14.42 -2.81 17.36
N GLY A 512 13.36 -3.63 17.49
CA GLY A 512 12.13 -3.47 16.70
C GLY A 512 11.42 -2.14 16.95
N ASN A 513 11.14 -1.80 18.21
CA ASN A 513 10.39 -0.59 18.58
C ASN A 513 11.12 0.68 18.18
N THR A 514 12.43 0.74 18.42
CA THR A 514 13.25 1.90 18.06
C THR A 514 13.32 2.06 16.55
N THR A 515 13.50 0.96 15.81
CA THR A 515 13.68 1.01 14.35
C THR A 515 12.41 1.46 13.64
N TYR A 516 11.24 0.85 13.91
CA TYR A 516 10.02 1.25 13.19
C TYR A 516 9.66 2.72 13.45
N LYS A 517 9.85 3.21 14.70
CA LYS A 517 9.61 4.62 15.03
C LYS A 517 10.61 5.56 14.38
N ALA A 518 11.89 5.18 14.36
CA ALA A 518 12.93 5.97 13.70
C ALA A 518 12.62 6.09 12.20
N VAL A 519 12.25 5.00 11.54
CA VAL A 519 11.84 4.98 10.13
C VAL A 519 10.58 5.82 9.92
N GLN A 520 9.51 5.57 10.71
CA GLN A 520 8.25 6.33 10.65
C GLN A 520 8.50 7.84 10.72
N ARG A 521 9.29 8.30 11.70
CA ARG A 521 9.51 9.72 11.96
C ARG A 521 10.50 10.37 11.02
N SER A 522 11.55 9.66 10.61
CA SER A 522 12.61 10.24 9.76
C SER A 522 12.25 10.19 8.27
N ALA A 523 11.51 9.18 7.85
CA ALA A 523 11.07 9.03 6.45
C ALA A 523 9.65 9.60 6.22
N HIS A 524 8.99 10.10 7.27
CA HIS A 524 7.62 10.61 7.21
C HIS A 524 6.62 9.63 6.58
N VAL A 525 6.78 8.34 6.89
CA VAL A 525 5.94 7.26 6.36
C VAL A 525 4.82 6.91 7.33
N LEU A 526 3.69 6.46 6.79
CA LEU A 526 2.62 5.90 7.59
C LEU A 526 2.98 4.48 8.04
N SER A 527 2.69 4.16 9.30
CA SER A 527 2.83 2.81 9.85
C SER A 527 1.48 2.33 10.34
N VAL A 528 0.95 1.27 9.75
CA VAL A 528 -0.33 0.69 10.15
C VAL A 528 -0.07 -0.47 11.12
N GLY A 529 -0.59 -0.37 12.35
CA GLY A 529 -0.42 -1.36 13.41
C GLY A 529 -0.20 -0.73 14.79
N PRO A 530 0.19 -1.52 15.81
CA PRO A 530 0.58 -2.92 15.71
C PRO A 530 -0.62 -3.84 15.46
N MET A 531 -0.49 -4.73 14.47
CA MET A 531 -1.41 -5.85 14.30
C MET A 531 -0.90 -7.03 15.14
N LEU A 532 -1.65 -7.46 16.13
CA LEU A 532 -1.34 -8.66 16.91
C LEU A 532 -1.62 -9.91 16.09
N GLN A 533 -0.74 -10.90 16.24
CA GLN A 533 -0.80 -12.18 15.56
C GLN A 533 -0.65 -13.33 16.56
N GLY A 534 -1.27 -14.47 16.26
CA GLY A 534 -1.24 -15.66 17.11
C GLY A 534 -2.33 -15.74 18.18
N LEU A 535 -3.27 -14.79 18.26
CA LEU A 535 -4.46 -14.87 19.11
C LEU A 535 -5.58 -15.68 18.44
N ASN A 536 -6.44 -16.30 19.25
CA ASN A 536 -7.57 -17.11 18.76
C ASN A 536 -8.75 -16.28 18.22
N LYS A 537 -8.82 -15.00 18.59
CA LYS A 537 -9.76 -13.99 18.08
C LYS A 537 -9.02 -12.65 17.95
N PRO A 538 -9.42 -11.78 17.02
CA PRO A 538 -8.65 -10.58 16.71
C PRO A 538 -8.80 -9.52 17.79
N VAL A 539 -7.67 -9.17 18.39
CA VAL A 539 -7.52 -8.07 19.34
C VAL A 539 -6.31 -7.26 18.87
N ASN A 540 -6.46 -5.95 18.74
CA ASN A 540 -5.34 -5.08 18.36
C ASN A 540 -5.17 -3.93 19.36
N ASP A 541 -3.92 -3.52 19.50
CA ASP A 541 -3.50 -2.41 20.34
C ASP A 541 -3.22 -1.19 19.49
N LEU A 542 -3.40 -0.01 20.09
CA LEU A 542 -3.07 1.28 19.53
C LEU A 542 -1.93 1.89 20.34
N SER A 543 -1.12 2.71 19.67
CA SER A 543 -0.25 3.65 20.39
C SER A 543 -1.11 4.72 21.05
N ARG A 544 -0.78 5.14 22.28
CA ARG A 544 -1.41 6.32 22.91
C ARG A 544 -1.29 7.59 22.07
N GLY A 545 -0.25 7.66 21.22
CA GLY A 545 -0.03 8.75 20.27
C GLY A 545 -0.71 8.54 18.91
N ALA A 546 -1.59 7.55 18.76
CA ALA A 546 -2.30 7.27 17.52
C ALA A 546 -3.14 8.45 17.06
N LEU A 547 -3.13 8.68 15.75
CA LEU A 547 -4.00 9.60 15.05
C LEU A 547 -5.35 8.94 14.76
N ILE A 548 -6.36 9.73 14.41
CA ILE A 548 -7.70 9.22 14.04
C ILE A 548 -7.58 8.20 12.91
N GLU A 549 -6.73 8.49 11.93
CA GLU A 549 -6.50 7.62 10.78
C GLU A 549 -5.85 6.28 11.18
N ASP A 550 -4.92 6.26 12.15
CA ASP A 550 -4.34 5.02 12.67
C ASP A 550 -5.42 4.10 13.28
N ILE A 551 -6.40 4.70 13.98
CA ILE A 551 -7.53 3.96 14.57
C ILE A 551 -8.40 3.37 13.46
N VAL A 552 -8.73 4.16 12.42
CA VAL A 552 -9.52 3.68 11.28
C VAL A 552 -8.84 2.49 10.59
N TYR A 553 -7.53 2.58 10.33
CA TYR A 553 -6.80 1.46 9.73
C TYR A 553 -6.70 0.24 10.65
N THR A 554 -6.53 0.44 11.96
CA THR A 554 -6.48 -0.67 12.92
C THR A 554 -7.85 -1.38 13.02
N VAL A 555 -8.96 -0.63 12.97
CA VAL A 555 -10.31 -1.20 12.89
C VAL A 555 -10.47 -2.01 11.61
N ALA A 556 -10.03 -1.50 10.46
CA ALA A 556 -10.07 -2.22 9.19
C ALA A 556 -9.24 -3.51 9.22
N LEU A 557 -8.02 -3.46 9.76
CA LEU A 557 -7.18 -4.66 9.97
C LEU A 557 -7.90 -5.71 10.81
N THR A 558 -8.47 -5.29 11.95
CA THR A 558 -9.17 -6.18 12.88
C THR A 558 -10.38 -6.84 12.22
N ALA A 559 -11.13 -6.09 11.41
CA ALA A 559 -12.24 -6.62 10.63
C ALA A 559 -11.80 -7.68 9.61
N ILE A 560 -10.66 -7.47 8.94
CA ILE A 560 -10.09 -8.44 8.00
C ILE A 560 -9.61 -9.70 8.74
N GLN A 561 -8.90 -9.54 9.86
CA GLN A 561 -8.45 -10.67 10.68
C GLN A 561 -9.62 -11.51 11.18
N ALA A 562 -10.73 -10.88 11.57
CA ALA A 562 -11.93 -11.59 12.00
C ALA A 562 -12.48 -12.54 10.93
N VAL A 563 -12.41 -12.17 9.64
CA VAL A 563 -12.81 -13.06 8.53
C VAL A 563 -11.84 -14.23 8.36
N GLN A 564 -10.54 -14.00 8.53
CA GLN A 564 -9.50 -15.03 8.40
C GLN A 564 -9.53 -16.07 9.52
N MET A 565 -10.03 -15.68 10.69
CA MET A 565 -10.16 -16.52 11.89
C MET A 565 -11.55 -17.14 12.05
N SER A 566 -12.53 -16.77 11.21
CA SER A 566 -13.87 -17.37 11.15
C SER A 566 -13.81 -18.66 10.33
#